data_AF-A0A974P6Y4-F1
#
_entry.id   AF-A0A974P6Y4-F1
#
_cell.length_a   1.000
_cell.length_b   1.000
_cell.length_c   1.000
_cell.angle_alpha   90.00
_cell.angle_beta   90.00
_cell.angle_gamma   90.00
#
_symmetry.space_group_name_H-M   'P 1'
#
loop_
_entity.id
_entity.type
_entity.pdbx_description
1 polymer ?
#
loop_
_entity_poly.entity_id
_entity_poly.type
_entity_poly.pdbx_seq_one_letter_code
_entity_poly.pdbx_strand_id
1 'polypeptide(L)'
;MLREQLPAYLIPRYWIELKSFPMTGPNKVDRKALPVPAAIPPKDLRHEYVPPRNEMENMLARLWGEVLGIQHIGVDDGFFEIGGHSLLLMQVQNNLEKELKLTIEMGDLFKYPTISSLASFLKDKHNHNDYLNQSKQRGELRRSLMGNRRKGELNNE
;
A
#
# COMPACT_ATOMS: atom_id res chain seq x y z
N MET A 1 -23.11 5.95 -9.74
CA MET A 1 -22.82 4.92 -8.69
C MET A 1 -22.30 5.60 -7.42
N LEU A 2 -22.44 5.01 -6.22
CA LEU A 2 -21.99 5.65 -4.95
C LEU A 2 -20.50 6.08 -4.99
N ARG A 3 -19.67 5.33 -5.73
CA ARG A 3 -18.25 5.60 -5.99
C ARG A 3 -17.97 6.92 -6.73
N GLU A 4 -18.95 7.46 -7.45
CA GLU A 4 -18.84 8.73 -8.17
C GLU A 4 -19.23 9.93 -7.30
N GLN A 5 -19.90 9.67 -6.16
CA GLN A 5 -20.45 10.72 -5.29
C GLN A 5 -19.76 10.80 -3.92
N LEU A 6 -19.06 9.74 -3.51
CA LEU A 6 -18.39 9.65 -2.22
C LEU A 6 -16.90 9.31 -2.39
N PRO A 7 -16.01 9.90 -1.57
CA PRO A 7 -14.65 9.41 -1.40
C PRO A 7 -14.63 7.93 -1.05
N ALA A 8 -13.61 7.20 -1.51
CA ALA A 8 -13.51 5.74 -1.35
C ALA A 8 -13.67 5.26 0.11
N TYR A 9 -13.20 6.04 1.08
CA TYR A 9 -13.27 5.71 2.51
C TYR A 9 -14.68 5.88 3.13
N LEU A 10 -15.63 6.50 2.42
CA LEU A 10 -17.04 6.61 2.86
C LEU A 10 -17.94 5.56 2.23
N ILE A 11 -17.39 4.67 1.42
CA ILE A 11 -18.17 3.65 0.72
C ILE A 11 -18.33 2.44 1.65
N PRO A 12 -19.57 2.04 2.01
CA PRO A 12 -19.80 0.90 2.87
C PRO A 12 -19.26 -0.39 2.25
N ARG A 13 -18.52 -1.17 3.06
CA ARG A 13 -17.97 -2.47 2.65
C ARG A 13 -19.05 -3.56 2.53
N TYR A 14 -20.14 -3.44 3.27
CA TYR A 14 -21.22 -4.42 3.30
C TYR A 14 -22.57 -3.74 3.12
N TRP A 15 -23.43 -4.38 2.33
CA TRP A 15 -24.83 -4.04 2.18
C TRP A 15 -25.64 -5.24 2.66
N ILE A 16 -26.50 -5.03 3.65
CA ILE A 16 -27.38 -6.06 4.19
C ILE A 16 -28.80 -5.57 3.99
N GLU A 17 -29.55 -6.29 3.15
CA GLU A 17 -30.97 -6.02 2.97
C GLU A 17 -31.73 -6.46 4.22
N LEU A 18 -32.55 -5.56 4.76
CA LEU A 18 -33.43 -5.82 5.89
C LEU A 18 -34.88 -5.67 5.44
N LYS A 19 -35.73 -6.61 5.84
CA LYS A 19 -37.18 -6.47 5.64
C LYS A 19 -37.76 -5.30 6.46
N SER A 20 -37.20 -5.06 7.64
CA SER A 20 -37.54 -3.93 8.51
C SER A 20 -36.39 -3.63 9.47
N PHE A 21 -36.33 -2.38 9.97
CA PHE A 21 -35.35 -2.03 10.99
C PHE A 21 -35.79 -2.55 12.37
N PRO A 22 -34.89 -3.18 13.14
CA PRO A 22 -35.18 -3.52 14.52
C PRO A 22 -35.33 -2.24 15.36
N MET A 23 -36.28 -2.21 16.29
CA MET A 23 -36.65 -1.02 17.06
C MET A 23 -36.52 -1.28 18.56
N THR A 24 -35.99 -0.31 19.32
CA THR A 24 -36.03 -0.28 20.80
C THR A 24 -37.29 0.43 21.34
N GLY A 25 -38.09 1.02 20.45
CA GLY A 25 -39.30 1.79 20.76
C GLY A 25 -39.76 2.60 19.55
N PRO A 26 -40.79 3.46 19.71
CA PRO A 26 -41.26 4.31 18.62
C PRO A 26 -40.11 5.18 18.09
N ASN A 27 -39.83 5.07 16.78
CA ASN A 27 -38.81 5.83 16.06
C ASN A 27 -37.34 5.64 16.52
N LYS A 28 -37.00 4.55 17.25
CA LYS A 28 -35.61 4.31 17.69
C LYS A 28 -35.09 2.97 17.20
N VAL A 29 -34.13 3.01 16.27
CA VAL A 29 -33.44 1.80 15.76
C VAL A 29 -32.65 1.14 16.87
N ASP A 30 -32.88 -0.15 17.07
CA ASP A 30 -32.02 -1.00 17.90
C ASP A 30 -30.77 -1.38 17.12
N ARG A 31 -29.71 -0.59 17.29
CA ARG A 31 -28.43 -0.81 16.61
C ARG A 31 -27.74 -2.10 17.06
N LYS A 32 -28.04 -2.60 18.27
CA LYS A 32 -27.44 -3.85 18.79
C LYS A 32 -28.11 -5.08 18.20
N ALA A 33 -29.37 -4.96 17.81
CA ALA A 33 -30.12 -6.01 17.13
C ALA A 33 -29.91 -6.01 15.60
N LEU A 34 -29.16 -5.06 15.04
CA LEU A 34 -28.79 -5.12 13.63
C LEU A 34 -27.95 -6.36 13.38
N PRO A 35 -28.18 -7.11 12.28
CA PRO A 35 -27.34 -8.23 11.94
C PRO A 35 -25.91 -7.73 11.75
N VAL A 36 -24.99 -8.37 12.44
CA VAL A 36 -23.57 -8.18 12.19
C VAL A 36 -23.31 -8.75 10.80
N PRO A 37 -22.61 -8.04 9.90
CA PRO A 37 -22.08 -8.65 8.68
C PRO A 37 -21.30 -9.87 9.16
N ALA A 38 -21.78 -11.07 8.82
CA ALA A 38 -21.13 -12.29 9.29
C ALA A 38 -19.63 -12.14 8.99
N ALA A 39 -18.77 -12.38 9.97
CA ALA A 39 -17.31 -12.29 9.86
C ALA A 39 -16.71 -13.31 8.87
N ILE A 40 -17.56 -13.88 8.02
CA ILE A 40 -17.25 -14.74 6.90
C ILE A 40 -17.11 -13.80 5.71
N PRO A 41 -15.89 -13.53 5.19
CA PRO A 41 -15.82 -13.03 3.83
C PRO A 41 -16.59 -14.06 3.00
N PRO A 42 -17.64 -13.68 2.26
CA PRO A 42 -18.27 -14.61 1.33
C PRO A 42 -17.12 -15.23 0.54
N LYS A 43 -17.07 -16.56 0.50
CA LYS A 43 -16.09 -17.28 -0.32
C LYS A 43 -16.17 -16.80 -1.79
N ASP A 44 -17.30 -16.21 -2.15
CA ASP A 44 -17.64 -15.61 -3.44
C ASP A 44 -17.18 -14.14 -3.63
N LEU A 45 -16.66 -13.46 -2.60
CA LEU A 45 -16.10 -12.10 -2.70
C LEU A 45 -14.57 -12.06 -2.60
N ARG A 46 -13.93 -13.17 -2.22
CA ARG A 46 -12.47 -13.28 -2.40
C ARG A 46 -12.25 -13.55 -3.88
N HIS A 47 -11.42 -12.73 -4.52
CA HIS A 47 -10.85 -13.12 -5.80
C HIS A 47 -10.22 -14.51 -5.63
N GLU A 48 -10.22 -15.30 -6.71
CA GLU A 48 -9.51 -16.57 -6.71
C GLU A 48 -8.10 -16.34 -6.15
N TYR A 49 -7.67 -17.15 -5.19
CA TYR A 49 -6.40 -16.92 -4.52
C TYR A 49 -5.27 -16.98 -5.55
N VAL A 50 -4.66 -15.84 -5.83
CA VAL A 50 -3.48 -15.74 -6.69
C VAL A 50 -2.24 -15.57 -5.81
N PRO A 51 -1.31 -16.54 -5.79
CA PRO A 51 -0.11 -16.44 -4.99
C PRO A 51 0.85 -15.37 -5.54
N PRO A 52 1.75 -14.83 -4.69
CA PRO A 52 2.84 -13.96 -5.12
C PRO A 52 3.70 -14.60 -6.20
N ARG A 53 4.02 -13.81 -7.24
CA ARG A 53 4.70 -14.25 -8.46
C ARG A 53 6.18 -13.87 -8.50
N ASN A 54 6.59 -12.90 -7.68
CA ASN A 54 7.96 -12.38 -7.65
C ASN A 54 8.38 -11.97 -6.22
N GLU A 55 9.65 -11.62 -6.04
CA GLU A 55 10.21 -11.27 -4.72
C GLU A 55 9.54 -10.04 -4.09
N MET A 56 9.20 -9.03 -4.88
CA MET A 56 8.52 -7.82 -4.40
C MET A 56 7.12 -8.15 -3.87
N GLU A 57 6.34 -8.94 -4.62
CA GLU A 57 5.02 -9.39 -4.18
C GLU A 57 5.11 -10.29 -2.93
N ASN A 58 6.12 -11.15 -2.84
CA ASN A 58 6.33 -11.99 -1.65
C ASN A 58 6.63 -11.16 -0.40
N MET A 59 7.50 -10.15 -0.52
CA MET A 59 7.80 -9.22 0.58
C MET A 59 6.55 -8.46 1.01
N LEU A 60 5.79 -7.92 0.05
CA LEU A 60 4.56 -7.19 0.33
C LEU A 60 3.51 -8.09 0.99
N ALA A 61 3.31 -9.31 0.50
CA ALA A 61 2.40 -10.27 1.08
C ALA A 61 2.76 -10.63 2.53
N ARG A 62 4.06 -10.83 2.82
CA ARG A 62 4.56 -11.07 4.18
C ARG A 62 4.25 -9.89 5.09
N LEU A 63 4.62 -8.69 4.67
CA LEU A 63 4.47 -7.46 5.44
C LEU A 63 2.98 -7.17 5.73
N TRP A 64 2.11 -7.35 4.72
CA TRP A 64 0.67 -7.23 4.89
C TRP A 64 0.12 -8.30 5.84
N GLY A 65 0.59 -9.54 5.73
CA GLY A 65 0.19 -10.64 6.60
C GLY A 65 0.54 -10.39 8.06
N GLU A 66 1.72 -9.84 8.32
CA GLU A 66 2.16 -9.44 9.68
C GLU A 66 1.29 -8.33 10.27
N VAL A 67 0.93 -7.32 9.47
CA VAL A 67 0.14 -6.17 9.92
C VAL A 67 -1.35 -6.52 10.09
N LEU A 68 -1.91 -7.32 9.18
CA LEU A 68 -3.34 -7.67 9.15
C LEU A 68 -3.66 -8.93 9.99
N GLY A 69 -2.65 -9.73 10.34
CA GLY A 69 -2.84 -11.03 10.99
C GLY A 69 -3.42 -12.09 10.05
N ILE A 70 -3.16 -12.01 8.74
CA ILE A 70 -3.71 -12.90 7.72
C ILE A 70 -2.58 -13.72 7.07
N GLN A 71 -2.67 -15.05 7.10
CA GLN A 71 -1.61 -15.93 6.57
C GLN A 71 -1.59 -16.02 5.03
N HIS A 72 -2.75 -15.99 4.39
CA HIS A 72 -2.87 -16.16 2.94
C HIS A 72 -3.55 -14.93 2.35
N ILE A 73 -2.74 -14.04 1.78
CA ILE A 73 -3.18 -12.85 1.04
C ILE A 73 -2.87 -13.07 -0.43
N GLY A 74 -3.89 -13.01 -1.28
CA GLY A 74 -3.74 -13.04 -2.72
C GLY A 74 -3.20 -11.71 -3.24
N VAL A 75 -2.48 -11.72 -4.37
CA VAL A 75 -1.86 -10.48 -4.89
C VAL A 75 -2.87 -9.43 -5.35
N ASP A 76 -4.09 -9.87 -5.66
CA ASP A 76 -5.19 -9.03 -6.11
C ASP A 76 -6.22 -8.74 -4.99
N ASP A 77 -5.95 -9.20 -3.77
CA ASP A 77 -6.76 -8.85 -2.61
C ASP A 77 -6.56 -7.37 -2.26
N GLY A 78 -7.65 -6.60 -2.26
CA GLY A 78 -7.61 -5.19 -1.85
C GLY A 78 -7.35 -5.05 -0.35
N PHE A 79 -6.37 -4.23 0.04
CA PHE A 79 -5.99 -3.99 1.45
C PHE A 79 -7.20 -3.69 2.34
N PHE A 80 -8.05 -2.76 1.89
CA PHE A 80 -9.25 -2.36 2.62
C PHE A 80 -10.37 -3.41 2.55
N GLU A 81 -10.38 -4.21 1.48
CA GLU A 81 -11.34 -5.30 1.27
C GLU A 81 -11.07 -6.50 2.17
N ILE A 82 -9.83 -6.67 2.67
CA ILE A 82 -9.45 -7.74 3.61
C ILE A 82 -9.38 -7.28 5.07
N GLY A 83 -9.80 -6.04 5.37
CA GLY A 83 -9.87 -5.52 6.75
C GLY A 83 -8.80 -4.49 7.10
N GLY A 84 -7.98 -4.07 6.14
CA GLY A 84 -7.07 -2.95 6.31
C GLY A 84 -7.78 -1.61 6.50
N HIS A 85 -7.15 -0.72 7.24
CA HIS A 85 -7.58 0.67 7.43
C HIS A 85 -6.36 1.57 7.59
N SER A 86 -6.56 2.90 7.66
CA SER A 86 -5.49 3.89 7.55
C SER A 86 -4.34 3.70 8.56
N LEU A 87 -4.64 3.30 9.79
CA LEU A 87 -3.61 3.02 10.81
C LEU A 87 -2.73 1.83 10.41
N LEU A 88 -3.33 0.73 9.94
CA LEU A 88 -2.59 -0.43 9.45
C LEU A 88 -1.81 -0.08 8.19
N LEU A 89 -2.39 0.72 7.30
CA LEU A 89 -1.70 1.17 6.09
C LEU A 89 -0.48 2.06 6.41
N MET A 90 -0.56 2.87 7.47
CA MET A 90 0.55 3.67 7.95
C MET A 90 1.66 2.80 8.55
N GLN A 91 1.31 1.70 9.22
CA GLN A 91 2.29 0.71 9.67
C GLN A 91 2.97 0.03 8.48
N VAL A 92 2.19 -0.33 7.45
CA VAL A 92 2.71 -0.89 6.20
C VAL A 92 3.70 0.07 5.55
N GLN A 93 3.32 1.34 5.41
CA GLN A 93 4.16 2.41 4.85
C GLN A 93 5.51 2.47 5.58
N ASN A 94 5.48 2.62 6.91
CA ASN A 94 6.70 2.77 7.71
C ASN A 94 7.63 1.57 7.60
N ASN A 95 7.10 0.35 7.51
CA ASN A 95 7.90 -0.86 7.35
C ASN A 95 8.48 -0.95 5.93
N LEU A 96 7.68 -0.62 4.93
CA LEU A 96 8.08 -0.65 3.53
C LEU A 96 9.17 0.39 3.21
N GLU A 97 9.06 1.60 3.74
CA GLU A 97 10.09 2.63 3.59
C GLU A 97 11.42 2.22 4.23
N LYS A 98 11.38 1.51 5.37
CA LYS A 98 12.58 0.96 6.02
C LYS A 98 13.23 -0.15 5.20
N GLU A 99 12.44 -1.06 4.64
CA GLU A 99 12.95 -2.18 3.83
C GLU A 99 13.53 -1.71 2.49
N LEU A 100 12.83 -0.80 1.80
CA LEU A 100 13.22 -0.35 0.46
C LEU A 100 14.13 0.88 0.45
N LYS A 101 14.26 1.58 1.58
CA LYS A 101 14.96 2.88 1.68
C LYS A 101 14.42 3.91 0.66
N LEU A 102 13.12 3.84 0.39
CA LEU A 102 12.39 4.73 -0.51
C LEU A 102 11.32 5.46 0.29
N THR A 103 11.11 6.75 0.00
CA THR A 103 9.96 7.49 0.53
C THR A 103 8.73 7.19 -0.32
N ILE A 104 7.65 6.77 0.34
CA ILE A 104 6.39 6.38 -0.26
C ILE A 104 5.32 7.32 0.28
N GLU A 105 4.57 7.97 -0.61
CA GLU A 105 3.50 8.85 -0.16
C GLU A 105 2.29 8.01 0.26
N MET A 106 1.61 8.41 1.33
CA MET A 106 0.39 7.73 1.76
C MET A 106 -0.65 7.68 0.63
N GLY A 107 -0.73 8.72 -0.20
CA GLY A 107 -1.60 8.76 -1.37
C GLY A 107 -1.33 7.63 -2.38
N ASP A 108 -0.08 7.20 -2.54
CA ASP A 108 0.29 6.09 -3.43
C ASP A 108 -0.32 4.77 -2.93
N LEU A 109 -0.30 4.54 -1.62
CA LEU A 109 -0.85 3.32 -1.00
C LEU A 109 -2.38 3.23 -1.11
N PHE A 110 -3.08 4.38 -1.10
CA PHE A 110 -4.52 4.42 -1.39
C PHE A 110 -4.82 4.22 -2.88
N LYS A 111 -3.94 4.70 -3.77
CA LYS A 111 -4.09 4.59 -5.22
C LYS A 111 -3.81 3.18 -5.75
N TYR A 112 -2.90 2.45 -5.10
CA TYR A 112 -2.51 1.09 -5.45
C TYR A 112 -2.85 0.13 -4.29
N PRO A 113 -4.13 -0.19 -4.08
CA PRO A 113 -4.61 -0.86 -2.88
C PRO A 113 -4.43 -2.39 -2.92
N THR A 114 -3.74 -2.96 -3.92
CA THR A 114 -3.45 -4.40 -4.01
C THR A 114 -1.94 -4.62 -4.05
N ILE A 115 -1.49 -5.82 -3.70
CA ILE A 115 -0.06 -6.19 -3.77
C ILE A 115 0.45 -6.10 -5.21
N SER A 116 -0.33 -6.57 -6.19
CA SER A 116 0.02 -6.53 -7.62
C SER A 116 0.21 -5.10 -8.15
N SER A 117 -0.71 -4.20 -7.80
CA SER A 117 -0.64 -2.79 -8.22
C SER A 117 0.48 -2.03 -7.51
N LEU A 118 0.66 -2.26 -6.21
CA LEU A 118 1.73 -1.64 -5.43
C LEU A 118 3.12 -2.12 -5.86
N ALA A 119 3.29 -3.44 -6.10
CA ALA A 119 4.55 -4.00 -6.59
C ALA A 119 4.98 -3.38 -7.93
N SER A 120 4.02 -3.22 -8.85
CA SER A 120 4.26 -2.60 -10.16
C SER A 120 4.71 -1.15 -10.02
N PHE A 121 4.01 -0.36 -9.19
CA PHE A 121 4.37 1.03 -8.90
C PHE A 121 5.77 1.16 -8.27
N LEU A 122 6.08 0.31 -7.29
CA LEU A 122 7.38 0.34 -6.60
C LEU A 122 8.52 -0.05 -7.54
N LYS A 123 8.31 -1.00 -8.45
CA LYS A 123 9.31 -1.38 -9.46
C LYS A 123 9.68 -0.19 -10.34
N ASP A 124 8.68 0.56 -10.81
CA ASP A 124 8.91 1.74 -11.66
C ASP A 124 9.62 2.87 -10.88
N LYS A 125 9.22 3.10 -9.63
CA LYS A 125 9.82 4.11 -8.75
C LYS A 125 11.26 3.76 -8.36
N HIS A 126 11.55 2.48 -8.10
CA HIS A 126 12.89 1.98 -7.81
C HIS A 126 13.83 2.18 -9.01
N ASN A 127 13.39 1.76 -10.20
CA ASN A 127 14.16 1.97 -11.43
C ASN A 127 14.51 3.45 -11.64
N HIS A 128 13.51 4.34 -11.48
CA HIS A 128 13.73 5.79 -11.63
C HIS A 128 14.75 6.35 -10.63
N ASN A 129 14.69 5.90 -9.37
CA ASN A 129 15.62 6.36 -8.34
C ASN A 129 17.05 5.85 -8.58
N ASP A 130 17.21 4.63 -9.07
CA ASP A 130 18.53 4.08 -9.45
C ASP A 130 19.20 4.91 -10.56
N TYR A 131 18.43 5.32 -11.58
CA TYR A 131 18.93 6.20 -12.64
C TYR A 131 19.38 7.58 -12.11
N LEU A 132 18.60 8.17 -11.20
CA LEU A 132 18.94 9.46 -10.59
C LEU A 132 20.19 9.37 -9.72
N ASN A 133 20.35 8.28 -8.97
CA ASN A 133 21.51 8.07 -8.11
C ASN A 133 22.79 7.83 -8.92
N GLN A 134 22.72 7.01 -9.96
CA GLN A 134 23.88 6.74 -10.83
C GLN A 134 24.34 7.98 -11.60
N SER A 135 23.40 8.82 -12.09
CA SER A 135 23.74 10.06 -12.79
C SER A 135 24.37 11.11 -11.88
N LYS A 136 23.88 11.25 -10.64
CA LYS A 136 24.49 12.12 -9.61
C LYS A 136 25.91 11.69 -9.26
N GLN A 137 26.13 10.40 -8.99
CA GLN A 137 27.46 9.87 -8.67
C GLN A 137 28.46 10.09 -9.82
N ARG A 138 28.05 9.90 -11.09
CA ARG A 138 28.90 10.18 -12.26
C ARG A 138 29.23 11.67 -12.38
N GLY A 139 28.29 12.55 -12.08
CA GLY A 139 28.50 14.00 -12.07
C GLY A 139 29.43 14.46 -10.94
N GLU A 140 29.32 13.88 -9.76
CA GLU A 140 30.21 14.14 -8.60
C GLU A 140 31.62 13.60 -8.84
N LEU A 141 31.75 12.38 -9.36
CA LEU A 141 33.04 11.79 -9.73
C LEU A 141 33.76 12.63 -10.81
N ARG A 142 33.04 13.14 -11.80
CA ARG A 142 33.61 14.06 -12.80
C ARG A 142 34.08 15.37 -12.17
N ARG A 143 33.32 15.95 -11.24
CA ARG A 143 33.69 17.20 -10.54
C ARG A 143 34.92 17.00 -9.64
N SER A 144 35.02 15.87 -8.93
CA SER A 144 36.17 15.59 -8.05
C SER A 144 37.47 15.36 -8.84
N LEU A 145 37.40 14.68 -9.98
CA LEU A 145 38.55 14.48 -10.87
C LEU A 145 39.07 15.80 -11.50
N MET A 146 38.18 16.76 -11.76
CA MET A 146 38.57 18.10 -12.22
C MET A 146 39.14 18.98 -11.10
N GLY A 147 38.66 18.83 -9.87
CA GLY A 147 39.16 19.57 -8.70
C GLY A 147 40.58 19.19 -8.29
N ASN A 148 40.95 17.90 -8.41
CA ASN A 148 42.30 17.43 -8.04
C ASN A 148 43.40 17.84 -9.04
N ARG A 149 43.07 18.09 -10.33
CA ARG A 149 44.08 18.52 -11.31
C ARG A 149 44.65 19.92 -11.01
N ARG A 150 43.85 20.84 -10.45
CA ARG A 150 44.32 22.20 -10.11
C ARG A 150 45.23 22.27 -8.89
N LYS A 151 45.22 21.27 -8.01
CA LYS A 151 46.09 21.24 -6.81
C LYS A 151 47.46 20.60 -7.07
N GLY A 152 47.61 19.82 -8.13
CA GLY A 152 48.89 19.20 -8.50
C GLY A 152 49.88 20.14 -9.17
N GLU A 153 49.39 21.25 -9.76
CA GLU A 153 50.23 22.20 -10.52
C GLU A 153 50.82 23.33 -9.65
N LEU A 154 50.40 23.48 -8.39
CA LEU A 154 50.86 24.56 -7.49
C LEU A 154 51.91 24.12 -6.45
N ASN A 155 52.35 22.85 -6.48
CA ASN A 155 53.33 22.30 -5.54
C ASN A 155 54.70 21.99 -6.19
N ASN A 156 54.96 22.53 -7.38
CA ASN A 156 56.25 22.43 -8.08
C ASN A 156 56.80 23.85 -8.36
N GLU A 157 57.05 24.63 -7.32
CA GLU A 157 57.98 25.78 -7.30
C GLU A 157 58.70 25.78 -5.94
#